data_AF-A0A1F8TQZ8-F1
#
_entry.id   AF-A0A1F8TQZ8-F1
#
_cell.length_a   1.000
_cell.length_b   1.000
_cell.length_c   1.000
_cell.angle_alpha   90.00
_cell.angle_beta   90.00
_cell.angle_gamma   90.00
#
_symmetry.space_group_name_H-M   'P 1'
#
loop_
_entity.id
_entity.type
_entity.pdbx_description
1 polymer ?
#
loop_
_entity_poly.entity_id
_entity_poly.type
_entity_poly.pdbx_seq_one_letter_code
_entity_poly.pdbx_strand_id
1 'polypeptide(L)' 'HSDGYVAYPLGLKGVVVGEGDTNEEALADAKSAIQFHIETFGKEVTLGETPVLEAFIAEAGVTV' A
#
# COMPACT_ATOMS: atom_id res chain seq x y z
N HIS A 1 -3.61 16.27 -15.89
CA HIS A 1 -2.73 15.69 -14.87
C HIS A 1 -2.71 14.20 -15.15
N SER A 2 -1.54 13.57 -15.30
CA SER A 2 -1.51 12.10 -15.18
C SER A 2 -1.77 11.85 -13.71
N ASP A 3 -3.01 11.51 -13.38
CA ASP A 3 -3.35 11.13 -12.01
C ASP A 3 -2.52 9.87 -11.72
N GLY A 4 -1.50 10.01 -10.88
CA GLY A 4 -0.56 8.94 -10.56
C GLY A 4 -1.25 7.76 -9.87
N TYR A 5 -0.50 6.69 -9.67
CA TYR A 5 -0.95 5.49 -8.99
C TYR A 5 -0.70 5.60 -7.48
N VAL A 6 -1.63 5.05 -6.70
CA VAL A 6 -1.52 4.96 -5.24
C VAL A 6 -1.77 3.52 -4.81
N ALA A 7 -0.94 3.01 -3.90
CA ALA A 7 -1.02 1.67 -3.34
C ALA A 7 -1.24 1.70 -1.82
N TYR A 8 -2.23 0.95 -1.34
CA TYR A 8 -2.57 0.85 0.09
C TYR A 8 -2.42 -0.60 0.58
N PRO A 9 -1.56 -0.88 1.58
CA PRO A 9 -1.38 -2.21 2.12
C PRO A 9 -2.58 -2.67 2.95
N LEU A 10 -3.12 -3.84 2.61
CA LEU A 10 -4.11 -4.53 3.44
C LEU A 10 -3.40 -5.37 4.51
N GLY A 11 -3.95 -5.41 5.73
CA GLY A 11 -3.39 -6.22 6.81
C GLY A 11 -2.26 -5.58 7.61
N LEU A 12 -2.10 -4.25 7.55
CA LEU A 12 -1.18 -3.48 8.38
C LEU A 12 -1.96 -2.53 9.32
N LYS A 13 -1.56 -2.45 10.59
CA LYS A 13 -2.04 -1.45 11.54
C LYS A 13 -1.34 -0.12 11.29
N GLY A 14 -2.13 0.93 11.12
CA GLY A 14 -1.66 2.26 10.78
C GLY A 14 -1.94 2.61 9.31
N VAL A 15 -1.47 3.78 8.88
CA VAL A 15 -1.65 4.26 7.51
C VAL A 15 -0.28 4.20 6.82
N VAL A 16 -0.14 3.27 5.89
CA VAL A 16 0.97 3.23 4.94
C VAL A 16 0.38 3.40 3.55
N VAL A 17 0.98 4.26 2.75
CA VAL A 17 0.56 4.54 1.37
C VAL A 17 1.83 4.64 0.54
N GLY A 18 1.82 4.05 -0.66
CA GLY A 18 2.84 4.29 -1.67
C GLY A 18 2.27 5.02 -2.87
N GLU A 19 3.06 5.87 -3.52
CA GLU A 19 2.65 6.61 -4.72
C GLU A 19 3.68 6.48 -5.86
N GLY A 20 3.24 6.69 -7.10
CA GLY A 20 4.15 6.68 -8.24
C GLY A 20 3.45 7.02 -9.55
N ASP A 21 4.22 7.42 -10.58
CA ASP A 21 3.68 7.72 -11.90
C ASP A 21 3.20 6.46 -12.64
N THR A 22 3.70 5.28 -12.23
CA THR A 22 3.28 3.97 -12.71
C THR A 22 2.82 3.06 -11.58
N ASN A 23 2.04 2.02 -11.92
CA ASN A 23 1.63 0.99 -10.96
C ASN A 23 2.83 0.31 -10.28
N GLU A 24 3.89 0.04 -11.03
CA GLU A 24 5.11 -0.59 -10.53
C GLU A 24 5.83 0.31 -9.51
N GLU A 25 5.89 1.62 -9.77
CA GLU A 25 6.47 2.60 -8.85
C GLU A 25 5.67 2.71 -7.55
N ALA A 26 4.34 2.83 -7.63
CA ALA A 26 3.49 2.90 -6.44
C ALA A 26 3.60 1.62 -5.58
N LEU A 27 3.71 0.45 -6.23
CA LEU A 27 3.94 -0.82 -5.53
C LEU A 27 5.33 -0.91 -4.90
N ALA A 28 6.37 -0.41 -5.56
CA ALA A 28 7.73 -0.36 -5.02
C ALA A 28 7.80 0.57 -3.80
N ASP A 29 7.15 1.72 -3.89
CA ASP A 29 7.09 2.70 -2.80
C ASP A 29 6.33 2.14 -1.58
N ALA A 30 5.16 1.52 -1.81
CA ALA A 30 4.39 0.88 -0.73
C ALA A 30 5.18 -0.26 -0.06
N LYS A 31 5.94 -1.06 -0.81
CA LYS A 31 6.80 -2.13 -0.23
C LYS A 31 7.88 -1.54 0.68
N SER A 32 8.56 -0.49 0.22
CA SER A 32 9.58 0.23 1.01
C SER A 32 8.97 0.77 2.30
N ALA A 33 7.80 1.41 2.21
CA ALA A 33 7.10 1.98 3.35
C ALA A 33 6.62 0.91 4.35
N ILE A 34 6.16 -0.26 3.89
CA ILE A 34 5.83 -1.40 4.76
C ILE A 34 7.08 -1.88 5.51
N GLN A 35 8.21 -2.03 4.82
CA GLN A 35 9.47 -2.46 5.45
C GLN A 35 9.88 -1.49 6.54
N PHE A 36 9.92 -0.19 6.23
CA PHE A 36 10.25 0.85 7.20
C PHE A 36 9.30 0.85 8.41
N HIS A 37 7.99 0.68 8.18
CA HIS A 37 6.99 0.64 9.24
C HIS A 37 7.20 -0.57 10.17
N ILE A 38 7.50 -1.74 9.62
CA ILE A 38 7.81 -2.94 10.42
C ILE A 38 9.14 -2.79 11.17
N GLU A 39 10.16 -2.20 10.56
CA GLU A 39 11.46 -1.96 11.21
C GLU A 39 11.35 -0.94 12.34
N THR A 40 10.52 0.09 12.17
CA THR A 40 10.35 1.17 13.14
C THR A 40 9.47 0.76 14.32
N PHE A 41 8.34 0.11 14.04
CA PHE A 41 7.31 -0.17 15.04
C PHE A 41 7.23 -1.64 15.47
N GLY A 42 8.05 -2.50 14.86
CA GLY A 42 8.07 -3.94 15.15
C GLY A 42 6.95 -4.71 14.47
N LYS A 43 7.01 -6.05 14.56
CA LYS A 43 6.06 -6.97 13.88
C LYS A 43 4.63 -6.89 14.41
N GLU A 44 4.39 -6.18 15.51
CA GLU A 44 3.08 -6.03 16.16
C GLU A 44 2.08 -5.21 15.32
N VAL A 45 2.62 -4.48 14.34
CA VAL A 45 1.86 -3.70 13.37
C VAL A 45 1.25 -4.55 12.27
N THR A 46 1.59 -5.83 12.12
CA THR A 46 0.87 -6.69 11.17
C THR A 46 -0.46 -7.14 11.80
N LEU A 47 -1.55 -7.08 11.05
CA LEU A 47 -2.88 -7.51 11.47
C LEU A 47 -3.01 -9.05 11.37
N GLY A 48 -2.01 -9.80 11.84
CA GLY A 48 -2.05 -11.27 11.86
C GLY A 48 -2.30 -11.94 10.50
N GLU A 49 -2.36 -13.27 10.49
CA GLU A 49 -2.62 -14.07 9.30
C GLU A 49 -4.12 -14.11 8.96
N THR A 50 -4.82 -12.96 8.94
CA THR A 50 -6.10 -12.95 8.22
C THR A 50 -5.77 -13.07 6.74
N PRO A 51 -6.07 -14.20 6.08
CA PRO A 51 -5.79 -14.32 4.67
C PRO A 51 -6.52 -13.18 3.97
N VAL A 52 -5.80 -12.44 3.11
CA VAL A 52 -6.44 -11.53 2.18
C VAL A 52 -7.28 -12.41 1.27
N LEU A 53 -8.58 -12.49 1.56
CA LEU A 53 -9.50 -13.39 0.86
C LEU A 53 -9.64 -13.00 -0.61
N GLU A 54 -9.50 -11.71 -0.92
CA GLU A 54 -9.48 -11.18 -2.29
C GLU A 54 -8.91 -9.75 -2.32
N ALA A 55 -8.01 -9.47 -3.27
CA ALA A 55 -7.55 -8.13 -3.60
C ALA A 55 -7.67 -7.92 -5.12
N PHE A 56 -8.40 -6.88 -5.53
CA PHE A 56 -8.58 -6.52 -6.93
C PHE A 56 -7.94 -5.16 -7.21
N ILE A 57 -7.27 -5.04 -8.35
CA ILE A 57 -6.81 -3.76 -8.87
C ILE A 57 -7.99 -3.15 -9.62
N ALA A 58 -8.54 -2.06 -9.11
CA ALA A 58 -9.57 -1.29 -9.79
C ALA A 58 -8.97 0.07 -10.19
N GLU A 59 -8.97 0.37 -11.49
CA GLU A 59 -8.59 1.70 -11.99
C GLU A 59 -9.78 2.64 -11.76
N ALA A 60 -9.68 3.49 -10.73
CA ALA A 60 -10.67 4.52 -10.45
C ALA A 60 -10.12 5.87 -10.93
N GLY A 61 -10.81 6.50 -11.89
CA GLY A 61 -10.51 7.88 -12.27
C GLY A 61 -10.89 8.81 -11.12
N VAL A 62 -9.90 9.52 -10.55
CA VAL A 62 -10.17 10.56 -9.56
C VAL A 62 -10.80 11.74 -10.29
N THR A 63 -12.04 12.07 -9.97
CA THR A 63 -12.68 13.30 -10.49
C THR A 63 -12.32 14.44 -9.55
N VAL A 64 -11.57 15.43 -10.06
CA VAL A 64 -11.25 16.69 -9.36
C VAL A 64 -12.42 17.67 -9.43
#